data_AF-A0A662TDU4-F1
#
_entry.id   AF-A0A662TDU4-F1
#
_cell.length_a   1.000
_cell.length_b   1.000
_cell.length_c   1.000
_cell.angle_alpha   90.00
_cell.angle_beta   90.00
_cell.angle_gamma   90.00
#
_symmetry.space_group_name_H-M   'P 1'
#
loop_
_entity.id
_entity.type
_entity.pdbx_description
1 polymer ?
#
loop_
_entity_poly.entity_id
_entity_poly.type
_entity_poly.pdbx_seq_one_letter_code
_entity_poly.pdbx_strand_id
1 'polypeptide(L)'
;MKRTSRIFTEEISENFYLMRIDDKETLFFESLWYIPEGITYNAYLMLTDGGNILFDAWKHAYSEQFIETLKNIVDARDIDYIVIHHTEPDHSGSLPKLLEENGFKAEIIGNPLSKTML
;
A
#
# COMPACT_ATOMS: atom_id res chain seq x y z
N MET A 1 -6.42 -22.55 15.30
CA MET A 1 -6.95 -21.16 15.36
C MET A 1 -6.71 -20.52 14.02
N LYS A 2 -7.69 -19.77 13.46
CA LYS A 2 -7.41 -18.94 12.27
C LYS A 2 -6.46 -17.81 12.67
N ARG A 3 -5.43 -17.55 11.86
CA ARG A 3 -4.43 -16.51 12.09
C ARG A 3 -4.88 -15.22 11.40
N THR A 4 -5.99 -14.64 11.84
CA THR A 4 -6.59 -13.49 11.16
C THR A 4 -5.63 -12.30 11.10
N SER A 5 -5.35 -11.82 9.88
CA SER A 5 -4.66 -10.56 9.63
C SER A 5 -5.34 -9.38 10.34
N ARG A 6 -4.58 -8.35 10.70
CA ARG A 6 -5.08 -7.14 11.35
C ARG A 6 -4.65 -5.91 10.57
N ILE A 7 -5.54 -4.93 10.48
CA ILE A 7 -5.28 -3.65 9.84
C ILE A 7 -5.11 -2.59 10.93
N PHE A 8 -4.16 -1.69 10.71
CA PHE A 8 -3.87 -0.54 11.56
C PHE A 8 -3.78 0.72 10.70
N THR A 9 -4.48 1.75 11.11
CA THR A 9 -4.36 3.11 10.57
C THR A 9 -4.01 4.03 11.72
N GLU A 10 -2.90 4.77 11.60
CA GLU A 10 -2.40 5.64 12.67
C GLU A 10 -1.84 6.93 12.06
N GLU A 11 -2.22 8.08 12.61
CA GLU A 11 -1.58 9.36 12.31
C GLU A 11 -0.27 9.44 13.11
N ILE A 12 0.86 9.21 12.42
CA ILE A 12 2.19 9.11 13.03
C ILE A 12 2.93 10.46 13.09
N SER A 13 2.45 11.44 12.34
CA SER A 13 2.78 12.86 12.43
C SER A 13 1.63 13.66 11.83
N GLU A 14 1.57 14.98 12.03
CA GLU A 14 0.54 15.86 11.48
C GLU A 14 0.29 15.60 9.98
N ASN A 15 -0.93 15.20 9.63
CA ASN A 15 -1.37 14.83 8.28
C ASN A 15 -0.59 13.67 7.61
N PHE A 16 0.19 12.90 8.37
CA PHE A 16 1.00 11.78 7.87
C PHE A 16 0.60 10.47 8.54
N TYR A 17 0.04 9.57 7.74
CA TYR A 17 -0.63 8.35 8.18
C TYR A 17 0.18 7.10 7.79
N LEU A 18 0.29 6.17 8.73
CA LEU A 18 0.65 4.78 8.49
C LEU A 18 -0.61 3.99 8.15
N MET A 19 -0.59 3.26 7.04
CA MET A 19 -1.54 2.20 6.71
C MET A 19 -0.81 0.86 6.71
N ARG A 20 -1.08 0.02 7.71
CA ARG A 20 -0.39 -1.26 7.92
C ARG A 20 -1.36 -2.43 7.93
N ILE A 21 -0.96 -3.53 7.30
CA ILE A 21 -1.59 -4.84 7.50
C ILE A 21 -0.58 -5.86 8.05
N ASP A 22 -0.96 -6.53 9.13
CA ASP A 22 -0.27 -7.70 9.68
C ASP A 22 -0.68 -8.95 8.89
N ASP A 23 0.18 -9.40 7.98
CA ASP A 23 0.01 -10.69 7.29
C ASP A 23 0.48 -11.83 8.21
N LYS A 24 -0.47 -12.65 8.66
CA LYS A 24 -0.24 -13.89 9.42
C LYS A 24 -0.63 -15.15 8.64
N GLU A 25 -0.99 -15.00 7.37
CA GLU A 25 -1.40 -16.07 6.44
C GLU A 25 -0.22 -16.50 5.56
N THR A 26 0.69 -15.59 5.19
CA THR A 26 1.97 -15.93 4.55
C THR A 26 2.87 -16.68 5.52
N LEU A 27 3.02 -18.00 5.29
CA LEU A 27 3.93 -18.86 6.05
C LEU A 27 5.33 -18.94 5.45
N PHE A 28 5.47 -18.75 4.13
CA PHE A 28 6.73 -18.80 3.40
C PHE A 28 6.91 -17.52 2.59
N PHE A 29 7.75 -16.59 3.08
CA PHE A 29 8.10 -15.38 2.35
C PHE A 29 8.99 -15.71 1.15
N GLU A 30 8.81 -15.00 0.02
CA GLU A 30 9.37 -15.36 -1.29
C GLU A 30 9.10 -16.82 -1.72
N SER A 31 8.06 -17.46 -1.17
CA SER A 31 7.79 -18.91 -1.31
C SER A 31 8.87 -19.86 -0.74
N LEU A 32 9.82 -19.35 0.05
CA LEU A 32 10.97 -20.11 0.58
C LEU A 32 11.15 -19.96 2.10
N TRP A 33 11.15 -18.74 2.62
CA TRP A 33 11.56 -18.45 3.99
C TRP A 33 10.41 -18.66 4.97
N TYR A 34 10.50 -19.69 5.81
CA TYR A 34 9.47 -19.97 6.80
C TYR A 34 9.44 -18.88 7.89
N ILE A 35 8.35 -18.10 7.93
CA ILE A 35 8.14 -16.97 8.84
C ILE A 35 6.93 -17.21 9.77
N PRO A 36 7.05 -18.06 10.81
CA PRO A 36 5.94 -18.37 11.72
C PRO A 36 5.37 -17.15 12.46
N GLU A 37 6.13 -16.06 12.56
CA GLU A 37 5.77 -14.75 13.10
C GLU A 37 4.91 -13.89 12.16
N GLY A 38 4.92 -14.19 10.85
CA GLY A 38 4.29 -13.39 9.79
C GLY A 38 5.09 -12.13 9.43
N ILE A 39 4.52 -11.28 8.56
CA ILE A 39 5.15 -10.06 8.05
C ILE A 39 4.15 -8.89 8.07
N THR A 40 4.60 -7.67 7.80
CA THR A 40 3.75 -6.49 7.69
C THR A 40 3.96 -5.79 6.36
N TYR A 41 2.88 -5.44 5.67
CA TYR A 41 2.93 -4.53 4.53
C TYR A 41 2.49 -3.15 5.01
N ASN A 42 3.37 -2.16 4.84
CA ASN A 42 3.15 -0.79 5.28
C ASN A 42 3.15 0.10 4.04
N ALA A 43 2.13 0.94 3.94
CA ALA A 43 2.05 2.05 3.01
C ALA A 43 1.83 3.33 3.83
N TYR A 44 2.16 4.48 3.27
CA TYR A 44 2.02 5.76 3.97
C TYR A 44 1.25 6.76 3.13
N LEU A 45 0.56 7.68 3.78
CA LEU A 45 -0.22 8.74 3.13
C LEU A 45 0.11 10.07 3.78
N MET A 46 0.49 11.06 2.98
CA MET A 46 0.69 12.45 3.43
C MET A 46 -0.35 13.33 2.75
N LEU A 47 -1.21 13.97 3.55
CA LEU A 47 -2.15 14.97 3.06
C LEU A 47 -1.48 16.35 3.06
N THR A 48 -1.63 17.11 1.97
CA THR A 48 -0.99 18.43 1.83
C THR A 48 -1.84 19.39 1.02
N ASP A 49 -1.65 20.70 1.21
CA ASP A 49 -2.25 21.74 0.37
C ASP A 49 -1.82 21.67 -1.11
N GLY A 50 -0.71 20.97 -1.41
CA GLY A 50 -0.16 20.79 -2.76
C GLY A 50 -0.59 19.50 -3.47
N GLY A 51 -1.48 18.72 -2.84
CA GLY A 51 -1.94 17.41 -3.32
C GLY A 51 -1.58 16.26 -2.37
N ASN A 52 -2.33 15.17 -2.47
CA ASN A 52 -2.18 14.03 -1.55
C ASN A 52 -1.19 13.01 -2.12
N ILE A 53 -0.23 12.61 -1.28
CA ILE A 53 0.90 11.75 -1.65
C ILE A 53 0.77 10.40 -0.96
N LEU A 54 0.63 9.34 -1.75
CA LEU A 54 0.72 7.96 -1.29
C LEU A 54 2.16 7.44 -1.49
N PHE A 55 2.67 6.67 -0.52
CA PHE A 55 3.96 5.98 -0.59
C PHE A 55 3.74 4.47 -0.50
N ASP A 56 4.10 3.77 -1.58
CA ASP A 56 3.90 2.35 -1.81
C ASP A 56 2.44 1.87 -1.60
N ALA A 57 2.20 0.57 -1.68
CA ALA A 57 0.91 -0.06 -1.47
C ALA A 57 1.10 -1.38 -0.68
N TRP A 58 0.07 -2.22 -0.65
CA TRP A 58 0.16 -3.57 -0.06
C TRP A 58 0.23 -4.67 -1.13
N LYS A 59 0.47 -5.89 -0.67
CA LYS A 59 0.41 -7.11 -1.46
C LYS A 59 -0.97 -7.33 -2.09
N HIS A 60 -1.00 -7.80 -3.35
CA HIS A 60 -2.21 -8.00 -4.16
C HIS A 60 -3.35 -8.79 -3.46
N ALA A 61 -3.03 -9.72 -2.56
CA ALA A 61 -4.03 -10.46 -1.78
C ALA A 61 -4.87 -9.59 -0.83
N TYR A 62 -4.47 -8.32 -0.62
CA TYR A 62 -5.06 -7.35 0.28
C TYR A 62 -5.53 -6.07 -0.42
N SER A 63 -5.69 -6.09 -1.76
CA SER A 63 -6.05 -4.89 -2.54
C SER A 63 -7.39 -4.28 -2.15
N GLU A 64 -8.44 -5.08 -1.92
CA GLU A 64 -9.74 -4.53 -1.50
C GLU A 64 -9.63 -3.90 -0.10
N GLN A 65 -8.97 -4.59 0.84
CA GLN A 65 -8.72 -4.07 2.18
C GLN A 65 -7.86 -2.80 2.17
N PHE A 66 -6.89 -2.69 1.26
CA PHE A 66 -6.07 -1.50 1.08
C PHE A 66 -6.92 -0.30 0.65
N ILE A 67 -7.82 -0.48 -0.33
CA ILE A 67 -8.74 0.56 -0.79
C ILE A 67 -9.76 0.94 0.29
N GLU A 68 -10.32 -0.03 1.00
CA GLU A 68 -11.19 0.22 2.16
C GLU A 68 -10.46 1.00 3.26
N THR A 69 -9.19 0.68 3.52
CA THR A 69 -8.35 1.37 4.51
C THR A 69 -8.08 2.81 4.09
N LEU A 70 -7.68 3.04 2.83
CA LEU A 70 -7.42 4.36 2.26
C LEU A 70 -8.66 5.25 2.33
N LYS A 71 -9.83 4.72 1.95
CA LYS A 71 -11.13 5.41 1.96
C LYS A 71 -11.58 5.91 3.34
N ASN A 72 -10.99 5.43 4.44
CA ASN A 72 -11.24 5.97 5.78
C ASN A 72 -10.45 7.26 6.07
N ILE A 73 -9.49 7.63 5.22
CA ILE A 73 -8.62 8.81 5.36
C ILE A 73 -8.89 9.80 4.21
N VAL A 74 -8.93 9.31 2.97
CA VAL A 74 -9.12 10.10 1.74
C VAL A 74 -9.73 9.21 0.65
N ASP A 75 -10.45 9.79 -0.33
CA ASP A 75 -10.88 9.01 -1.49
C ASP A 75 -9.63 8.57 -2.32
N ALA A 76 -9.78 7.49 -3.08
CA ALA A 76 -8.75 7.00 -4.00
C ALA A 76 -8.66 7.88 -5.26
N ARG A 77 -9.75 8.54 -5.67
CA ARG A 77 -9.64 9.81 -6.41
C ARG A 77 -9.26 10.91 -5.41
N ASP A 78 -8.47 11.85 -5.86
CA ASP A 78 -7.81 12.86 -5.02
C ASP A 78 -6.73 12.28 -4.08
N ILE A 79 -6.09 11.21 -4.58
CA ILE A 79 -4.63 11.01 -4.54
C ILE A 79 -4.03 11.59 -5.83
N ASP A 80 -2.98 12.40 -5.70
CA ASP A 80 -2.37 13.12 -6.84
C ASP A 80 -0.99 12.58 -7.20
N TYR A 81 -0.27 12.03 -6.21
CA TYR A 81 1.06 11.45 -6.40
C TYR A 81 1.14 10.08 -5.74
N ILE A 82 1.78 9.13 -6.42
CA ILE A 82 2.07 7.80 -5.88
C ILE A 82 3.57 7.57 -6.00
N VAL A 83 4.28 7.57 -4.88
CA VAL A 83 5.70 7.25 -4.80
C VAL A 83 5.86 5.74 -4.64
N ILE A 84 6.51 5.07 -5.61
CA ILE A 84 6.87 3.65 -5.53
C ILE A 84 8.38 3.53 -5.34
N HIS A 85 8.80 3.16 -4.13
CA HIS A 85 10.21 2.96 -3.79
C HIS A 85 10.73 1.62 -4.31
N HIS A 86 9.91 0.57 -4.22
CA HIS A 86 10.23 -0.80 -4.63
C HIS A 86 9.03 -1.41 -5.37
N THR A 87 9.28 -2.09 -6.48
CA THR A 87 8.22 -2.55 -7.40
C THR A 87 7.77 -3.99 -7.15
N GLU A 88 8.33 -4.69 -6.16
CA GLU A 88 7.96 -6.06 -5.87
C GLU A 88 6.48 -6.19 -5.43
N PRO A 89 5.74 -7.25 -5.84
CA PRO A 89 4.28 -7.31 -5.67
C PRO A 89 3.76 -7.37 -4.23
N ASP A 90 4.62 -7.42 -3.22
CA ASP A 90 4.25 -7.26 -1.81
C ASP A 90 4.16 -5.78 -1.37
N HIS A 91 4.80 -4.88 -2.11
CA HIS A 91 4.69 -3.42 -2.00
C HIS A 91 3.87 -2.79 -3.15
N SER A 92 3.88 -3.38 -4.35
CA SER A 92 3.19 -2.83 -5.53
C SER A 92 1.87 -3.53 -5.89
N GLY A 93 1.55 -4.67 -5.27
CA GLY A 93 0.49 -5.57 -5.74
C GLY A 93 -0.93 -4.99 -5.73
N SER A 94 -1.20 -4.00 -4.87
CA SER A 94 -2.48 -3.28 -4.83
C SER A 94 -2.54 -2.04 -5.74
N LEU A 95 -1.43 -1.65 -6.37
CA LEU A 95 -1.35 -0.48 -7.25
C LEU A 95 -2.33 -0.54 -8.45
N PRO A 96 -2.54 -1.69 -9.14
CA PRO A 96 -3.48 -1.73 -10.27
C PRO A 96 -4.91 -1.35 -9.85
N LYS A 97 -5.41 -1.94 -8.76
CA LYS A 97 -6.73 -1.65 -8.18
C LYS A 97 -6.83 -0.19 -7.71
N LEU A 98 -5.77 0.35 -7.11
CA LEU A 98 -5.71 1.76 -6.74
C LEU A 98 -5.83 2.69 -7.95
N LEU A 99 -5.10 2.41 -9.03
CA LEU A 99 -5.14 3.24 -10.25
C LEU A 99 -6.51 3.20 -10.94
N GLU A 100 -7.19 2.05 -10.94
CA GLU A 100 -8.59 1.92 -11.38
C GLU A 100 -9.53 2.81 -10.55
N GLU A 101 -9.47 2.73 -9.21
CA GLU A 101 -10.30 3.52 -8.30
C GLU A 101 -9.97 5.02 -8.34
N ASN A 102 -8.70 5.38 -8.59
CA ASN A 102 -8.19 6.73 -8.81
C ASN A 102 -8.62 7.31 -10.17
N GLY A 103 -8.98 6.47 -11.14
CA GLY A 103 -9.26 6.89 -12.52
C GLY A 103 -7.98 7.25 -13.31
N PHE A 104 -6.84 6.66 -12.95
CA PHE A 104 -5.53 6.85 -13.60
C PHE A 104 -5.07 8.32 -13.70
N LYS A 105 -5.39 9.16 -12.71
CA LYS A 105 -5.00 10.58 -12.69
C LYS A 105 -3.68 10.87 -11.97
N ALA A 106 -3.28 10.01 -11.02
CA ALA A 106 -2.13 10.27 -10.17
C ALA A 106 -0.80 10.13 -10.92
N GLU A 107 0.17 11.01 -10.62
CA GLU A 107 1.53 10.89 -11.13
C GLU A 107 2.30 9.81 -10.34
N ILE A 108 2.83 8.81 -11.04
CA ILE A 108 3.64 7.75 -10.43
C ILE A 108 5.11 8.17 -10.44
N ILE A 109 5.68 8.34 -9.26
CA ILE A 109 7.07 8.76 -9.02
C ILE A 109 7.87 7.54 -8.55
N GLY A 110 9.02 7.29 -9.17
CA GLY A 110 9.88 6.16 -8.80
C GLY A 110 11.21 6.16 -9.54
N ASN A 111 12.00 5.10 -9.36
CA ASN A 111 13.23 4.91 -10.11
C ASN A 111 12.93 4.72 -11.62
N PRO A 112 13.78 5.19 -12.56
CA PRO A 112 13.60 4.93 -13.99
C PRO A 112 13.44 3.44 -14.35
N LEU A 113 14.05 2.52 -13.58
CA LEU A 113 13.86 1.07 -13.74
C LEU A 113 12.41 0.63 -13.47
N SER A 114 11.74 1.24 -12.47
CA SER A 114 10.38 0.90 -12.04
C SER A 114 9.37 1.00 -13.18
N LYS A 115 9.58 1.92 -14.13
CA LYS A 115 8.74 2.10 -15.33
C LYS A 115 8.69 0.87 -16.27
N THR A 116 9.61 -0.08 -16.11
CA THR A 116 9.62 -1.34 -16.87
C THR A 116 9.03 -2.53 -16.11
N MET A 117 8.59 -2.30 -14.87
CA MET A 117 8.14 -3.34 -13.93
C MET A 117 6.70 -3.14 -13.43
N LEU A 118 6.15 -1.93 -13.61
CA LEU A 118 4.77 -1.54 -13.31
C LEU A 118 3.95 -1.41 -14.61
#